data_AF-A0A4S2HIB5-F1
#
_entry.id   AF-A0A4S2HIB5-F1
#
_cell.length_a   1.000
_cell.length_b   1.000
_cell.length_c   1.000
_cell.angle_alpha   90.00
_cell.angle_beta   90.00
_cell.angle_gamma   90.00
#
_symmetry.space_group_name_H-M   'P 1'
#
loop_
_entity.id
_entity.type
_entity.pdbx_description
1 polymer ?
#
loop_
_entity_poly.entity_id
_entity_poly.type
_entity_poly.pdbx_seq_one_letter_code
_entity_poly.pdbx_strand_id
1 'polypeptide(L)'
;MPWITGKDNEKNSLRQNSKIEKSYGDSPPKALSHVLLSGSLTVEAALAFPIFLFAVVMILYLFRMMQVQYIVGNSLDQAVEETVLLKGISQKEAENLAKARFYKKLAVQKCPMSSIEWGVAGFSWKSGKENAAFIDLLVSYRMGFPLSFFGRRSIALSNGCRMHRWIGGQDDAADREGKEWVYLTPTQNVYHVSRNCSHLKLSVQSASISEWIRKKYDPCGHCVRHKKPCGIVYITSEGGCYHLKIDCSGLKRTIYMVWKEQVGNKKACSRCGGK
;
A
#
# COMPACT_ATOMS: atom_id res chain seq x y z
N MET A 1 62.12 9.19 58.44
CA MET A 1 62.20 8.06 59.40
C MET A 1 61.37 8.41 60.62
N PRO A 2 60.85 7.45 61.42
CA PRO A 2 60.60 6.00 61.21
C PRO A 2 59.06 5.72 61.24
N TRP A 3 58.47 4.51 61.36
CA TRP A 3 58.68 3.17 60.74
C TRP A 3 57.29 2.46 60.72
N ILE A 4 56.83 1.87 59.60
CA ILE A 4 57.01 0.47 59.13
C ILE A 4 56.03 -0.57 59.74
N THR A 5 55.13 -1.05 58.86
CA THR A 5 54.43 -2.37 58.77
C THR A 5 53.57 -2.93 59.93
N GLY A 6 52.32 -3.24 59.57
CA GLY A 6 51.63 -4.49 59.92
C GLY A 6 50.99 -5.06 58.65
N LYS A 7 51.24 -6.33 58.30
CA LYS A 7 50.75 -6.99 57.07
C LYS A 7 50.11 -8.33 57.46
N ASP A 8 48.82 -8.29 57.74
CA ASP A 8 48.13 -9.47 58.25
C ASP A 8 47.63 -10.34 57.10
N ASN A 9 48.39 -11.40 56.89
CA ASN A 9 48.21 -12.38 55.83
C ASN A 9 47.41 -13.56 56.38
N GLU A 10 46.11 -13.38 56.64
CA GLU A 10 45.30 -14.43 57.28
C GLU A 10 44.60 -15.33 56.25
N LYS A 11 45.14 -16.54 56.11
CA LYS A 11 44.56 -17.62 55.29
C LYS A 11 43.33 -18.19 55.99
N ASN A 12 42.15 -17.66 55.70
CA ASN A 12 40.89 -18.20 56.22
C ASN A 12 40.54 -19.57 55.60
N SER A 13 41.16 -20.63 56.13
CA SER A 13 40.76 -22.02 55.89
C SER A 13 39.46 -22.33 56.64
N LEU A 14 38.32 -22.14 55.98
CA LEU A 14 37.00 -22.48 56.53
C LEU A 14 36.77 -24.00 56.57
N ARG A 15 37.45 -24.69 57.49
CA ARG A 15 36.99 -25.96 58.06
C ARG A 15 36.02 -25.64 59.20
N GLN A 16 34.73 -25.52 58.90
CA GLN A 16 33.71 -25.50 59.96
C GLN A 16 33.45 -26.93 60.45
N ASN A 17 33.81 -27.18 61.71
CA ASN A 17 33.53 -28.43 62.40
C ASN A 17 32.03 -28.60 62.65
N SER A 18 31.50 -29.79 62.40
CA SER A 18 30.18 -30.20 62.87
C SER A 18 30.20 -30.40 64.39
N LYS A 19 29.56 -29.48 65.14
CA LYS A 19 29.10 -29.76 66.50
C LYS A 19 27.60 -30.07 66.46
N ILE A 20 27.25 -31.24 66.95
CA ILE A 20 25.86 -31.66 67.16
C ILE A 20 25.49 -31.29 68.60
N GLU A 21 24.59 -30.34 68.76
CA GLU A 21 23.91 -30.11 70.04
C GLU A 21 22.43 -30.52 69.92
N LYS A 22 21.96 -31.25 70.94
CA LYS A 22 20.55 -31.65 71.07
C LYS A 22 19.87 -30.63 71.99
N SER A 23 18.77 -30.04 71.54
CA SER A 23 17.79 -29.40 72.41
C SER A 23 16.38 -29.85 72.05
N TYR A 24 15.53 -29.91 73.07
CA TYR A 24 14.13 -30.30 72.99
C TYR A 24 13.26 -29.04 72.83
N GLY A 25 12.16 -29.16 72.11
CA GLY A 25 11.03 -28.22 72.22
C GLY A 25 10.91 -27.15 71.14
N ASP A 26 9.65 -26.97 70.75
CA ASP A 26 9.06 -25.98 69.85
C ASP A 26 9.44 -26.00 68.36
N SER A 27 8.46 -25.68 67.51
CA SER A 27 8.49 -25.93 66.07
C SER A 27 8.77 -24.65 65.27
N PRO A 28 9.98 -24.45 64.72
CA PRO A 28 10.19 -23.39 63.73
C PRO A 28 9.45 -23.76 62.42
N PRO A 29 9.06 -22.77 61.60
CA PRO A 29 8.38 -23.06 60.34
C PRO A 29 9.27 -23.96 59.47
N LYS A 30 8.68 -25.01 58.90
CA LYS A 30 9.33 -25.84 57.88
C LYS A 30 9.62 -24.98 56.64
N ALA A 31 10.73 -24.27 56.66
CA ALA A 31 11.34 -23.77 55.44
C ALA A 31 11.54 -24.98 54.53
N LEU A 32 11.01 -24.92 53.31
CA LEU A 32 11.19 -25.93 52.28
C LEU A 32 12.61 -25.85 51.71
N SER A 33 13.62 -26.01 52.57
CA SER A 33 14.97 -26.33 52.17
C SER A 33 14.98 -27.78 51.66
N HIS A 34 14.49 -27.96 50.43
CA HIS A 34 14.86 -29.14 49.65
C HIS A 34 16.37 -29.25 49.70
N VAL A 35 16.87 -30.45 50.05
CA VAL A 35 18.31 -30.75 50.03
C VAL A 35 18.73 -30.78 48.57
N LEU A 36 19.05 -29.60 48.03
CA LEU A 36 19.61 -29.45 46.69
C LEU A 36 20.96 -30.13 46.70
N LEU A 37 21.02 -31.29 46.04
CA LEU A 37 22.23 -32.08 45.91
C LEU A 37 23.33 -31.19 45.30
N SER A 38 24.53 -31.18 45.88
CA SER A 38 25.63 -30.34 45.39
C SER A 38 25.92 -30.60 43.92
N GLY A 39 25.67 -29.62 43.05
CA GLY A 39 25.75 -29.75 41.59
C GLY A 39 24.40 -29.84 40.86
N SER A 40 23.26 -29.94 41.56
CA SER A 40 21.91 -29.93 40.93
C SER A 40 21.71 -28.70 40.05
N LEU A 41 22.10 -27.51 40.55
CA LEU A 41 21.92 -26.24 39.85
C LEU A 41 22.71 -26.16 38.53
N THR A 42 23.89 -26.80 38.44
CA THR A 42 24.71 -26.79 37.22
C THR A 42 24.21 -27.79 36.20
N VAL A 43 23.70 -28.96 36.64
CA VAL A 43 23.03 -29.94 35.75
C VAL A 43 21.72 -29.37 35.20
N GLU A 44 20.93 -28.72 36.04
CA GLU A 44 19.69 -28.05 35.63
C GLU A 44 19.98 -26.92 34.63
N ALA A 45 20.95 -26.05 34.91
CA ALA A 45 21.37 -25.00 33.97
C ALA A 45 21.91 -25.56 32.65
N ALA A 46 22.68 -26.66 32.67
CA ALA A 46 23.23 -27.30 31.48
C ALA A 46 22.14 -27.89 30.54
N LEU A 47 20.97 -28.23 31.07
CA LEU A 47 19.81 -28.69 30.28
C LEU A 47 18.87 -27.54 29.90
N ALA A 48 18.60 -26.62 30.82
CA ALA A 48 17.69 -25.50 30.60
C ALA A 48 18.24 -24.47 29.59
N PHE A 49 19.54 -24.17 29.63
CA PHE A 49 20.14 -23.13 28.79
C PHE A 49 20.10 -23.46 27.28
N PRO A 50 20.44 -24.67 26.80
CA PRO A 50 20.26 -25.04 25.40
C PRO A 50 18.81 -24.97 24.92
N ILE A 51 17.84 -25.37 25.76
CA ILE A 51 16.41 -25.31 25.45
C ILE A 51 15.95 -23.84 25.34
N PHE A 52 16.40 -22.98 26.25
CA PHE A 52 16.13 -21.55 26.20
C PHE A 52 16.73 -20.89 24.95
N LEU A 53 17.99 -21.17 24.61
CA LEU A 53 18.61 -20.67 23.38
C LEU A 53 17.89 -21.16 22.13
N PHE A 54 17.49 -22.43 22.09
CA PHE A 54 16.68 -22.98 21.00
C PHE A 54 15.36 -22.20 20.84
N ALA A 55 14.66 -21.92 21.95
CA ALA A 55 13.42 -21.14 21.92
C ALA A 55 13.64 -19.71 21.39
N VAL A 56 14.69 -19.02 21.84
CA VAL A 56 15.05 -17.68 21.35
C VAL A 56 15.39 -17.71 19.85
N VAL A 57 16.17 -18.68 19.38
CA VAL A 57 16.49 -18.85 17.95
C VAL A 57 15.23 -19.13 17.12
N MET A 58 14.29 -19.93 17.61
CA MET A 58 13.01 -20.17 16.95
C MET A 58 12.16 -18.90 16.86
N ILE A 59 12.09 -18.10 17.93
CA ILE A 59 11.37 -16.82 17.94
C ILE A 59 11.98 -15.84 16.92
N LEU A 60 13.31 -15.71 16.89
CA LEU A 60 14.01 -14.88 15.90
C LEU A 60 13.78 -15.38 14.46
N TYR A 61 13.73 -16.69 14.26
CA TYR A 61 13.42 -17.28 12.96
C TYR A 61 11.97 -17.03 12.52
N LEU A 62 10.99 -17.01 13.43
CA LEU A 62 9.60 -16.62 13.11
C LEU A 62 9.53 -15.18 12.59
N PHE A 63 10.24 -14.23 13.21
CA PHE A 63 10.34 -12.87 12.67
C PHE A 63 10.96 -12.83 11.27
N ARG A 64 11.99 -13.65 11.02
CA ARG A 64 12.60 -13.77 9.69
C ARG A 64 11.65 -14.36 8.65
N MET A 65 10.86 -15.36 9.03
CA MET A 65 9.83 -15.97 8.18
C MET A 65 8.75 -14.93 7.83
N MET A 66 8.23 -14.21 8.82
CA MET A 66 7.26 -13.12 8.59
C MET A 66 7.82 -12.01 7.70
N GLN A 67 9.09 -11.63 7.87
CA GLN A 67 9.75 -10.63 7.03
C GLN A 67 9.79 -11.07 5.55
N VAL A 68 10.15 -12.34 5.27
CA VAL A 68 10.15 -12.89 3.91
C VAL A 68 8.73 -12.93 3.35
N GLN A 69 7.77 -13.45 4.12
CA GLN A 69 6.37 -13.58 3.68
C GLN A 69 5.71 -12.23 3.40
N TYR A 70 6.07 -11.19 4.17
CA TYR A 70 5.66 -9.81 3.93
C TYR A 70 6.28 -9.24 2.65
N ILE A 71 7.61 -9.34 2.48
CA ILE A 71 8.31 -8.81 1.28
C ILE A 71 7.81 -9.51 0.00
N VAL A 72 7.61 -10.83 0.05
CA VAL A 72 7.09 -11.60 -1.09
C VAL A 72 5.64 -11.21 -1.41
N GLY A 73 4.77 -11.08 -0.39
CA GLY A 73 3.40 -10.60 -0.58
C GLY A 73 3.33 -9.21 -1.17
N ASN A 74 3.95 -8.23 -0.52
CA ASN A 74 3.99 -6.83 -0.96
C ASN A 74 4.64 -6.67 -2.35
N SER A 75 5.64 -7.49 -2.70
CA SER A 75 6.23 -7.50 -4.05
C SER A 75 5.29 -8.09 -5.11
N LEU A 76 4.44 -9.05 -4.73
CA LEU A 76 3.41 -9.63 -5.59
C LEU A 76 2.26 -8.64 -5.81
N ASP A 77 1.73 -8.05 -4.72
CA ASP A 77 0.60 -7.13 -4.77
C ASP A 77 0.91 -5.91 -5.65
N GLN A 78 2.06 -5.26 -5.45
CA GLN A 78 2.51 -4.14 -6.29
C GLN A 78 2.76 -4.54 -7.75
N ALA A 79 3.22 -5.78 -8.00
CA ALA A 79 3.47 -6.24 -9.37
C ALA A 79 2.16 -6.52 -10.13
N VAL A 80 1.12 -6.97 -9.42
CA VAL A 80 -0.23 -7.17 -9.97
C VAL A 80 -0.98 -5.85 -10.12
N GLU A 81 -0.85 -4.92 -9.18
CA GLU A 81 -1.42 -3.57 -9.27
C GLU A 81 -0.93 -2.85 -10.55
N GLU A 82 0.38 -2.87 -10.81
CA GLU A 82 0.96 -2.27 -12.00
C GLU A 82 0.51 -2.95 -13.31
N THR A 83 0.13 -4.24 -13.32
CA THR A 83 -0.36 -4.93 -14.54
C THR A 83 -1.87 -4.80 -14.74
N VAL A 84 -2.63 -4.69 -13.66
CA VAL A 84 -4.09 -4.46 -13.66
C VAL A 84 -4.47 -3.22 -14.48
N LEU A 85 -3.65 -2.16 -14.42
CA LEU A 85 -3.90 -0.90 -15.10
C LEU A 85 -3.65 -0.93 -16.63
N LEU A 86 -3.07 -2.01 -17.16
CA LEU A 86 -2.71 -2.11 -18.58
C LEU A 86 -3.87 -2.61 -19.43
N LYS A 87 -4.30 -1.75 -20.36
CA LYS A 87 -5.31 -2.08 -21.37
C LYS A 87 -4.72 -2.83 -22.56
N GLY A 88 -5.55 -3.61 -23.25
CA GLY A 88 -5.23 -4.23 -24.54
C GLY A 88 -4.33 -5.47 -24.51
N ILE A 89 -3.75 -5.82 -23.34
CA ILE A 89 -2.93 -7.03 -23.20
C ILE A 89 -3.78 -8.28 -22.93
N SER A 90 -3.33 -9.43 -23.44
CA SER A 90 -3.91 -10.74 -23.12
C SER A 90 -3.65 -11.13 -21.66
N GLN A 91 -4.39 -12.12 -21.15
CA GLN A 91 -4.18 -12.61 -19.79
C GLN A 91 -2.75 -13.16 -19.59
N LYS A 92 -2.23 -13.94 -20.55
CA LYS A 92 -0.89 -14.56 -20.45
C LYS A 92 0.23 -13.52 -20.45
N GLU A 93 0.09 -12.44 -21.23
CA GLU A 93 1.03 -11.31 -21.19
C GLU A 93 0.97 -10.57 -19.85
N ALA A 94 -0.23 -10.33 -19.31
CA ALA A 94 -0.41 -9.70 -18.00
C ALA A 94 0.23 -10.52 -16.86
N GLU A 95 0.07 -11.84 -16.88
CA GLU A 95 0.70 -12.74 -15.91
C GLU A 95 2.22 -12.77 -16.04
N ASN A 96 2.76 -12.86 -17.26
CA ASN A 96 4.20 -12.87 -17.49
C ASN A 96 4.85 -11.54 -17.09
N LEU A 97 4.19 -10.41 -17.36
CA LEU A 97 4.65 -9.09 -16.96
C LEU A 97 4.58 -8.89 -15.44
N ALA A 98 3.56 -9.46 -14.76
CA ALA A 98 3.48 -9.45 -13.30
C ALA A 98 4.62 -10.26 -12.68
N LYS A 99 4.92 -11.45 -13.22
CA LYS A 99 6.07 -12.29 -12.80
C LYS A 99 7.40 -11.54 -12.98
N ALA A 100 7.61 -10.86 -14.10
CA ALA A 100 8.80 -10.05 -14.34
C ALA A 100 8.92 -8.86 -13.36
N ARG A 101 7.81 -8.15 -13.10
CA ARG A 101 7.76 -7.04 -12.13
C ARG A 101 7.98 -7.51 -10.70
N PHE A 102 7.45 -8.67 -10.32
CA PHE A 102 7.67 -9.27 -9.00
C PHE A 102 9.16 -9.43 -8.69
N TYR A 103 9.95 -10.01 -9.61
CA TYR A 103 11.41 -10.14 -9.40
C TYR A 103 12.11 -8.77 -9.27
N LYS A 104 11.68 -7.77 -10.06
CA LYS A 104 12.18 -6.39 -9.92
C LYS A 104 11.84 -5.79 -8.54
N LYS A 105 10.61 -6.00 -8.04
CA LYS A 105 10.15 -5.53 -6.73
C LYS A 105 10.90 -6.23 -5.58
N LEU A 106 11.10 -7.55 -5.65
CA LEU A 106 11.92 -8.30 -4.67
C LEU A 106 13.34 -7.74 -4.55
N ALA A 107 13.97 -7.41 -5.67
CA ALA A 107 15.32 -6.83 -5.69
C ALA A 107 15.35 -5.44 -5.04
N VAL A 108 14.38 -4.57 -5.37
CA VAL A 108 14.24 -3.23 -4.76
C VAL A 108 13.96 -3.31 -3.26
N GLN A 109 13.11 -4.25 -2.82
CA GLN A 109 12.78 -4.48 -1.41
C GLN A 109 13.88 -5.25 -0.64
N LYS A 110 15.00 -5.59 -1.29
CA LYS A 110 16.14 -6.32 -0.72
C LYS A 110 15.71 -7.62 -0.02
N CYS A 111 14.85 -8.40 -0.68
CA CYS A 111 14.39 -9.69 -0.17
C CYS A 111 15.60 -10.59 0.19
N PRO A 112 15.63 -11.22 1.38
CA PRO A 112 16.76 -12.04 1.79
C PRO A 112 16.70 -13.41 1.13
N MET A 113 17.16 -13.47 -0.12
CA MET A 113 17.12 -14.67 -0.97
C MET A 113 17.84 -15.89 -0.36
N SER A 114 18.80 -15.69 0.55
CA SER A 114 19.48 -16.77 1.29
C SER A 114 18.57 -17.55 2.24
N SER A 115 17.41 -17.00 2.62
CA SER A 115 16.41 -17.70 3.45
C SER A 115 15.41 -18.52 2.64
N ILE A 116 15.46 -18.47 1.30
CA ILE A 116 14.59 -19.20 0.38
C ILE A 116 15.39 -20.32 -0.29
N GLU A 117 14.87 -21.55 -0.29
CA GLU A 117 15.52 -22.68 -0.97
C GLU A 117 15.60 -22.38 -2.47
N TRP A 118 16.78 -22.57 -3.08
CA TRP A 118 17.08 -22.24 -4.49
C TRP A 118 17.00 -20.73 -4.84
N GLY A 119 16.87 -19.85 -3.84
CA GLY A 119 16.91 -18.40 -4.02
C GLY A 119 15.87 -17.91 -5.05
N VAL A 120 16.33 -17.25 -6.12
CA VAL A 120 15.47 -16.70 -7.18
C VAL A 120 14.73 -17.81 -7.95
N ALA A 121 15.34 -19.00 -8.09
CA ALA A 121 14.71 -20.14 -8.74
C ALA A 121 13.74 -20.92 -7.83
N GLY A 122 13.63 -20.55 -6.55
CA GLY A 122 12.77 -21.21 -5.56
C GLY A 122 11.27 -20.92 -5.68
N PHE A 123 10.87 -19.98 -6.53
CA PHE A 123 9.48 -19.56 -6.67
C PHE A 123 8.75 -20.37 -7.76
N SER A 124 7.81 -21.20 -7.33
CA SER A 124 6.82 -21.87 -8.18
C SER A 124 5.58 -21.00 -8.33
N TRP A 125 4.97 -21.01 -9.52
CA TRP A 125 3.83 -20.16 -9.86
C TRP A 125 2.60 -21.01 -10.22
N LYS A 126 1.44 -20.60 -9.71
CA LYS A 126 0.13 -21.08 -10.16
C LYS A 126 -0.73 -19.85 -10.51
N SER A 127 -1.41 -19.92 -11.64
CA SER A 127 -2.40 -18.91 -12.02
C SER A 127 -3.80 -19.45 -11.69
N GLY A 128 -4.75 -18.54 -11.42
CA GLY A 128 -6.15 -18.90 -11.23
C GLY A 128 -6.82 -19.41 -12.51
N LYS A 129 -8.14 -19.68 -12.45
CA LYS A 129 -8.92 -19.99 -13.65
C LYS A 129 -8.86 -18.82 -14.64
N GLU A 130 -8.73 -19.10 -15.94
CA GLU A 130 -8.75 -18.06 -16.97
C GLU A 130 -10.04 -17.24 -16.87
N ASN A 131 -9.89 -15.95 -16.59
CA ASN A 131 -10.98 -14.98 -16.44
C ASN A 131 -10.43 -13.61 -16.84
N ALA A 132 -10.90 -13.10 -17.99
CA ALA A 132 -10.42 -11.86 -18.57
C ALA A 132 -10.54 -10.63 -17.64
N ALA A 133 -11.40 -10.67 -16.62
CA ALA A 133 -11.65 -9.60 -15.67
C ALA A 133 -10.70 -9.58 -14.45
N PHE A 134 -9.95 -10.66 -14.16
CA PHE A 134 -9.07 -10.74 -12.98
C PHE A 134 -7.65 -11.17 -13.35
N ILE A 135 -6.67 -10.70 -12.58
CA ILE A 135 -5.35 -11.34 -12.50
C ILE A 135 -5.32 -12.06 -11.16
N ASP A 136 -5.10 -13.38 -11.19
CA ASP A 136 -5.06 -14.27 -10.04
C ASP A 136 -3.75 -15.05 -10.08
N LEU A 137 -2.82 -14.72 -9.18
CA LEU A 137 -1.48 -15.29 -9.11
C LEU A 137 -1.17 -15.77 -7.70
N LEU A 138 -0.73 -17.01 -7.61
CA LEU A 138 -0.24 -17.64 -6.40
C LEU A 138 1.23 -18.05 -6.59
N VAL A 139 2.09 -17.55 -5.71
CA VAL A 139 3.51 -17.92 -5.64
C VAL A 139 3.71 -18.85 -4.45
N SER A 140 4.41 -19.96 -4.67
CA SER A 140 4.78 -20.94 -3.64
C SER A 140 6.29 -21.11 -3.60
N TYR A 141 6.86 -21.17 -2.40
CA TYR A 141 8.29 -21.25 -2.16
C TYR A 141 8.56 -22.03 -0.86
N ARG A 142 9.82 -22.32 -0.59
CA ARG A 142 10.25 -23.04 0.61
C ARG A 142 11.31 -22.25 1.36
N MET A 143 11.25 -22.26 2.68
CA MET A 143 12.29 -21.72 3.56
C MET A 143 12.96 -22.86 4.33
N GLY A 144 14.28 -22.87 4.36
CA GLY A 144 15.04 -23.87 5.11
C GLY A 144 14.93 -23.65 6.62
N PHE A 145 14.60 -24.70 7.36
CA PHE A 145 14.52 -24.64 8.82
C PHE A 145 15.89 -24.29 9.43
N PRO A 146 15.98 -23.43 10.47
CA PRO A 146 17.24 -22.81 10.88
C PRO A 146 18.23 -23.75 11.57
N LEU A 147 17.80 -24.95 11.99
CA LEU A 147 18.60 -25.88 12.79
C LEU A 147 18.54 -27.31 12.24
N SER A 148 19.67 -27.85 11.78
CA SER A 148 19.76 -29.08 10.98
C SER A 148 19.66 -30.41 11.77
N PHE A 149 19.10 -30.43 12.98
CA PHE A 149 19.22 -31.56 13.91
C PHE A 149 18.56 -32.88 13.45
N PHE A 150 17.57 -32.83 12.54
CA PHE A 150 16.85 -34.01 12.03
C PHE A 150 16.59 -33.90 10.52
N GLY A 151 17.67 -33.79 9.75
CA GLY A 151 17.67 -33.67 8.29
C GLY A 151 17.28 -32.27 7.79
N ARG A 152 17.38 -32.06 6.46
CA ARG A 152 16.95 -30.81 5.82
C ARG A 152 15.42 -30.74 5.80
N ARG A 153 14.83 -30.08 6.80
CA ARG A 153 13.39 -29.77 6.84
C ARG A 153 13.13 -28.42 6.17
N SER A 154 12.15 -28.37 5.28
CA SER A 154 11.73 -27.17 4.55
C SER A 154 10.32 -26.77 4.99
N ILE A 155 10.10 -25.50 5.32
CA ILE A 155 8.76 -24.94 5.53
C ILE A 155 8.22 -24.47 4.17
N ALA A 156 7.11 -25.04 3.71
CA ALA A 156 6.44 -24.58 2.50
C ALA A 156 5.55 -23.36 2.82
N LEU A 157 5.66 -22.30 2.02
CA LEU A 157 4.92 -21.06 2.15
C LEU A 157 4.30 -20.67 0.80
N SER A 158 3.19 -19.92 0.85
CA SER A 158 2.59 -19.35 -0.34
C SER A 158 1.97 -17.99 -0.07
N ASN A 159 2.08 -17.10 -1.06
CA ASN A 159 1.39 -15.82 -1.11
C ASN A 159 0.50 -15.82 -2.37
N GLY A 160 -0.72 -15.29 -2.28
CA GLY A 160 -1.65 -15.20 -3.39
C GLY A 160 -2.24 -13.80 -3.49
N CYS A 161 -2.36 -13.29 -4.71
CA CYS A 161 -2.93 -11.99 -5.01
C CYS A 161 -3.95 -12.14 -6.14
N ARG A 162 -5.17 -11.67 -5.90
CA ARG A 162 -6.23 -11.58 -6.91
C ARG A 162 -6.76 -10.16 -6.98
N MET A 163 -6.61 -9.52 -8.13
CA MET A 163 -7.10 -8.14 -8.38
C MET A 163 -7.94 -8.09 -9.65
N HIS A 164 -8.95 -7.22 -9.65
CA HIS A 164 -9.78 -6.94 -10.83
C HIS A 164 -9.00 -6.05 -11.80
N ARG A 165 -8.99 -6.40 -13.10
CA ARG A 165 -8.31 -5.65 -14.15
C ARG A 165 -9.03 -4.33 -14.44
N TRP A 166 -8.28 -3.32 -14.90
CA TRP A 166 -8.88 -2.13 -15.47
C TRP A 166 -9.35 -2.40 -16.89
N ILE A 167 -10.53 -3.02 -16.99
CA ILE A 167 -11.27 -3.19 -18.26
C ILE A 167 -11.65 -1.81 -18.85
N GLY A 168 -11.75 -0.79 -17.98
CA GLY A 168 -12.32 0.52 -18.28
C GLY A 168 -13.83 0.43 -18.44
N GLY A 169 -14.44 1.48 -19.02
CA GLY A 169 -15.61 1.22 -19.85
C GLY A 169 -15.13 0.38 -21.01
N GLN A 170 -15.53 -0.89 -21.04
CA GLN A 170 -15.55 -1.63 -22.29
C GLN A 170 -16.48 -0.81 -23.20
N ASP A 171 -15.98 -0.45 -24.38
CA ASP A 171 -16.88 -0.04 -25.45
C ASP A 171 -17.65 -1.31 -25.80
N ASP A 172 -18.81 -1.50 -25.17
CA ASP A 172 -19.76 -2.55 -25.47
C ASP A 172 -20.29 -2.28 -26.88
N ALA A 173 -19.48 -2.67 -27.87
CA ALA A 173 -19.81 -2.55 -29.29
C ALA A 173 -21.08 -3.34 -29.64
N ALA A 174 -21.47 -4.29 -28.79
CA ALA A 174 -22.73 -5.03 -28.86
C ALA A 174 -23.96 -4.24 -28.36
N ASP A 175 -23.82 -3.19 -27.52
CA ASP A 175 -24.95 -2.38 -27.02
C ASP A 175 -24.95 -0.93 -27.56
N ARG A 176 -24.14 -0.68 -28.60
CA ARG A 176 -24.08 0.59 -29.35
C ARG A 176 -24.88 0.62 -30.64
N GLU A 177 -25.59 -0.45 -31.00
CA GLU A 177 -26.56 -0.40 -32.11
C GLU A 177 -27.74 0.52 -31.75
N GLY A 178 -27.66 1.78 -32.20
CA GLY A 178 -28.74 2.77 -32.14
C GLY A 178 -28.68 3.79 -31.00
N LYS A 179 -28.01 3.50 -29.88
CA LYS A 179 -28.02 4.37 -28.69
C LYS A 179 -26.95 5.47 -28.74
N GLU A 180 -27.35 6.68 -29.15
CA GLU A 180 -26.49 7.88 -29.15
C GLU A 180 -26.48 8.57 -27.78
N TRP A 181 -25.28 8.86 -27.25
CA TRP A 181 -25.11 9.72 -26.07
C TRP A 181 -25.11 11.20 -26.46
N VAL A 182 -25.79 12.03 -25.69
CA VAL A 182 -25.78 13.49 -25.87
C VAL A 182 -25.57 14.23 -24.54
N TYR A 183 -25.23 15.51 -24.65
CA TYR A 183 -24.91 16.38 -23.53
C TYR A 183 -26.01 17.42 -23.32
N LEU A 184 -26.47 17.53 -22.07
CA LEU A 184 -27.45 18.52 -21.64
C LEU A 184 -26.84 19.46 -20.60
N THR A 185 -27.30 20.71 -20.59
CA THR A 185 -27.13 21.61 -19.44
C THR A 185 -28.51 21.89 -18.84
N PRO A 186 -28.64 22.07 -17.51
CA PRO A 186 -29.94 22.16 -16.86
C PRO A 186 -30.78 23.37 -17.31
N THR A 187 -30.13 24.42 -17.83
CA THR A 187 -30.78 25.69 -18.23
C THR A 187 -31.02 25.84 -19.73
N GLN A 188 -30.44 25.00 -20.60
CA GLN A 188 -30.61 25.14 -22.06
C GLN A 188 -31.75 24.26 -22.60
N ASN A 189 -32.46 24.78 -23.61
CA ASN A 189 -33.50 24.06 -24.36
C ASN A 189 -32.97 23.27 -25.57
N VAL A 190 -31.65 23.11 -25.67
CA VAL A 190 -30.98 22.32 -26.69
C VAL A 190 -30.10 21.23 -26.10
N TYR A 191 -29.98 20.13 -26.82
CA TYR A 191 -28.97 19.09 -26.56
C TYR A 191 -27.76 19.25 -27.50
N HIS A 192 -26.62 18.76 -27.07
CA HIS A 192 -25.35 18.84 -27.82
C HIS A 192 -24.82 17.45 -28.09
N VAL A 193 -24.39 17.17 -29.31
CA VAL A 193 -23.77 15.88 -29.69
C VAL A 193 -22.30 15.83 -29.25
N SER A 194 -21.61 16.98 -29.22
CA SER A 194 -20.19 17.07 -28.84
C SER A 194 -19.97 17.87 -27.57
N ARG A 195 -19.21 17.29 -26.62
CA ARG A 195 -18.76 17.97 -25.40
C ARG A 195 -17.80 19.14 -25.66
N ASN A 196 -17.19 19.17 -26.85
CA ASN A 196 -16.33 20.28 -27.30
C ASN A 196 -17.12 21.40 -28.01
N CYS A 197 -18.45 21.35 -28.07
CA CYS A 197 -19.26 22.48 -28.54
C CYS A 197 -18.95 23.74 -27.72
N SER A 198 -18.79 24.90 -28.37
CA SER A 198 -18.48 26.20 -27.73
C SER A 198 -19.55 26.66 -26.73
N HIS A 199 -20.81 26.26 -26.95
CA HIS A 199 -21.93 26.46 -26.01
C HIS A 199 -21.82 25.63 -24.72
N LEU A 200 -20.91 24.65 -24.68
CA LEU A 200 -20.55 23.88 -23.50
C LEU A 200 -19.16 24.31 -22.99
N LYS A 201 -18.13 24.13 -23.81
CA LYS A 201 -16.73 24.42 -23.50
C LYS A 201 -16.36 25.83 -23.93
N LEU A 202 -16.41 26.78 -23.00
CA LEU A 202 -15.91 28.15 -23.23
C LEU A 202 -14.42 28.13 -23.53
N SER A 203 -14.00 28.89 -24.55
CA SER A 203 -12.60 29.28 -24.70
C SER A 203 -12.33 30.44 -23.73
N VAL A 204 -11.67 30.14 -22.61
CA VAL A 204 -11.32 31.12 -21.59
C VAL A 204 -9.85 31.51 -21.77
N GLN A 205 -9.59 32.81 -21.85
CA GLN A 205 -8.25 33.38 -21.97
C GLN A 205 -7.92 34.22 -20.72
N SER A 206 -6.69 34.11 -20.24
CA SER A 206 -6.14 34.97 -19.19
C SER A 206 -5.47 36.19 -19.82
N ALA A 207 -5.83 37.39 -19.37
CA ALA A 207 -5.25 38.66 -19.82
C ALA A 207 -4.91 39.56 -18.62
N SER A 208 -3.92 40.45 -18.77
CA SER A 208 -3.62 41.46 -17.75
C SER A 208 -4.68 42.57 -17.73
N ILE A 209 -5.13 42.98 -16.54
CA ILE A 209 -6.10 44.07 -16.43
C ILE A 209 -5.55 45.36 -17.03
N SER A 210 -6.34 45.99 -17.89
CA SER A 210 -5.93 47.14 -18.69
C SER A 210 -7.16 47.92 -19.15
N GLU A 211 -6.99 49.20 -19.52
CA GLU A 211 -8.10 50.09 -19.88
C GLU A 211 -8.95 49.55 -21.05
N TRP A 212 -8.33 48.87 -22.01
CA TRP A 212 -9.05 48.30 -23.16
C TRP A 212 -10.00 47.17 -22.74
N ILE A 213 -9.63 46.33 -21.76
CA ILE A 213 -10.51 45.28 -21.24
C ILE A 213 -11.70 45.93 -20.52
N ARG A 214 -11.44 46.94 -19.69
CA ARG A 214 -12.51 47.67 -18.95
C ARG A 214 -13.48 48.41 -19.87
N LYS A 215 -13.04 48.80 -21.07
CA LYS A 215 -13.87 49.46 -22.08
C LYS A 215 -14.63 48.47 -22.98
N LYS A 216 -14.17 47.22 -23.08
CA LYS A 216 -14.75 46.18 -23.96
C LYS A 216 -15.59 45.12 -23.23
N TYR A 217 -15.31 44.89 -21.94
CA TYR A 217 -15.96 43.85 -21.14
C TYR A 217 -16.46 44.41 -19.80
N ASP A 218 -17.68 44.03 -19.44
CA ASP A 218 -18.31 44.41 -18.18
C ASP A 218 -17.77 43.60 -16.98
N PRO A 219 -17.80 44.16 -15.76
CA PRO A 219 -17.45 43.42 -14.55
C PRO A 219 -18.48 42.32 -14.25
N CYS A 220 -18.04 41.05 -14.18
CA CYS A 220 -18.93 39.96 -13.81
C CYS A 220 -19.53 40.13 -12.40
N GLY A 221 -20.87 40.25 -12.33
CA GLY A 221 -21.64 40.47 -11.10
C GLY A 221 -21.52 39.40 -10.01
N HIS A 222 -20.94 38.22 -10.30
CA HIS A 222 -20.70 37.17 -9.30
C HIS A 222 -19.30 37.22 -8.67
N CYS A 223 -18.26 37.59 -9.44
CA CYS A 223 -16.86 37.50 -8.97
C CYS A 223 -16.15 38.86 -8.83
N VAL A 224 -16.63 39.90 -9.50
CA VAL A 224 -16.07 41.26 -9.46
C VAL A 224 -16.83 42.16 -8.46
N ARG A 225 -18.01 41.74 -8.00
CA ARG A 225 -18.88 42.53 -7.10
C ARG A 225 -18.10 42.97 -5.84
N HIS A 226 -17.98 44.29 -5.68
CA HIS A 226 -17.21 44.98 -4.63
C HIS A 226 -15.70 44.66 -4.56
N LYS A 227 -15.06 44.21 -5.65
CA LYS A 227 -13.62 43.93 -5.70
C LYS A 227 -12.92 44.71 -6.82
N LYS A 228 -11.82 45.40 -6.49
CA LYS A 228 -10.97 46.03 -7.50
C LYS A 228 -10.19 44.96 -8.27
N PRO A 229 -10.22 44.93 -9.62
CA PRO A 229 -9.42 44.00 -10.40
C PRO A 229 -7.94 44.37 -10.33
N CYS A 230 -7.10 43.44 -9.86
CA CYS A 230 -5.65 43.59 -9.77
C CYS A 230 -4.99 42.33 -10.33
N GLY A 231 -3.99 42.49 -11.21
CA GLY A 231 -3.31 41.39 -11.88
C GLY A 231 -4.06 40.83 -13.10
N ILE A 232 -4.32 39.52 -13.09
CA ILE A 232 -4.86 38.78 -14.23
C ILE A 232 -6.38 38.67 -14.14
N VAL A 233 -7.06 38.83 -15.28
CA VAL A 233 -8.49 38.58 -15.46
C VAL A 233 -8.73 37.50 -16.50
N TYR A 234 -9.88 36.84 -16.40
CA TYR A 234 -10.33 35.80 -17.32
C TYR A 234 -11.45 36.36 -18.18
N ILE A 235 -11.28 36.28 -19.50
CA ILE A 235 -12.26 36.69 -20.51
C ILE A 235 -12.60 35.49 -21.41
N THR A 236 -13.70 35.60 -22.14
CA THR A 236 -14.08 34.61 -23.15
C THR A 236 -14.30 35.29 -24.50
N SER A 237 -14.17 34.53 -25.59
CA SER A 237 -14.33 35.07 -26.95
C SER A 237 -15.76 35.51 -27.26
N GLU A 238 -16.78 34.90 -26.62
CA GLU A 238 -18.20 35.14 -26.88
C GLU A 238 -18.95 35.83 -25.73
N GLY A 239 -18.35 35.95 -24.54
CA GLY A 239 -18.98 36.55 -23.37
C GLY A 239 -18.59 38.01 -23.19
N GLY A 240 -19.56 38.87 -22.88
CA GLY A 240 -19.36 40.31 -22.66
C GLY A 240 -18.74 40.70 -21.32
N CYS A 241 -18.28 39.76 -20.48
CA CYS A 241 -17.80 40.06 -19.13
C CYS A 241 -16.38 39.54 -18.85
N TYR A 242 -15.66 40.24 -17.97
CA TYR A 242 -14.41 39.77 -17.38
C TYR A 242 -14.61 39.22 -15.96
N HIS A 243 -13.79 38.24 -15.59
CA HIS A 243 -13.90 37.50 -14.34
C HIS A 243 -12.57 37.53 -13.56
N LEU A 244 -12.64 37.58 -12.23
CA LEU A 244 -11.46 37.52 -11.35
C LEU A 244 -11.04 36.10 -10.97
N LYS A 245 -11.89 35.10 -11.24
CA LYS A 245 -11.60 33.70 -10.95
C LYS A 245 -11.97 32.84 -12.15
N ILE A 246 -11.06 31.95 -12.55
CA ILE A 246 -11.31 30.90 -13.55
C ILE A 246 -12.47 29.98 -13.16
N ASP A 247 -12.70 29.85 -11.84
CA ASP A 247 -13.68 28.94 -11.25
C ASP A 247 -15.08 29.56 -11.05
N CYS A 248 -15.30 30.79 -11.55
CA CYS A 248 -16.57 31.51 -11.43
C CYS A 248 -17.75 30.72 -12.03
N SER A 249 -18.92 30.79 -11.39
CA SER A 249 -20.18 30.20 -11.88
C SER A 249 -20.59 30.68 -13.28
N GLY A 250 -20.20 31.89 -13.69
CA GLY A 250 -20.43 32.40 -15.05
C GLY A 250 -19.50 31.80 -16.12
N LEU A 251 -18.39 31.16 -15.73
CA LEU A 251 -17.47 30.44 -16.62
C LEU A 251 -17.69 28.92 -16.59
N LYS A 252 -18.13 28.38 -15.45
CA LYS A 252 -18.48 26.95 -15.32
C LYS A 252 -19.85 26.67 -15.95
N ARG A 253 -19.98 25.50 -16.58
CA ARG A 253 -21.28 24.94 -17.01
C ARG A 253 -21.43 23.53 -16.46
N THR A 254 -22.55 23.24 -15.81
CA THR A 254 -22.92 21.88 -15.40
C THR A 254 -23.41 21.12 -16.63
N ILE A 255 -22.76 20.02 -16.97
CA ILE A 255 -23.04 19.23 -18.17
C ILE A 255 -23.35 17.79 -17.78
N TYR A 256 -24.59 17.37 -17.98
CA TYR A 256 -25.04 15.99 -17.85
C TYR A 256 -24.83 15.25 -19.18
N MET A 257 -24.53 13.96 -19.10
CA MET A 257 -24.47 13.05 -20.23
C MET A 257 -25.66 12.10 -20.12
N VAL A 258 -26.51 12.06 -21.13
CA VAL A 258 -27.77 11.27 -21.13
C VAL A 258 -27.94 10.55 -22.46
N TRP A 259 -28.73 9.48 -22.47
CA TRP A 259 -29.15 8.86 -23.72
C TRP A 259 -30.07 9.80 -24.50
N LYS A 260 -29.96 9.80 -25.84
CA LYS A 260 -30.77 10.65 -26.72
C LYS A 260 -32.28 10.50 -26.50
N GLU A 261 -32.74 9.29 -26.16
CA GLU A 261 -34.13 8.98 -25.82
C GLU A 261 -34.64 9.76 -24.59
N GLN A 262 -33.75 10.07 -23.63
CA GLN A 262 -34.08 10.76 -22.38
C GLN A 262 -34.12 12.30 -22.51
N VAL A 263 -33.85 12.83 -23.71
CA VAL A 263 -33.74 14.27 -23.98
C VAL A 263 -35.12 14.96 -24.05
N GLY A 264 -36.17 14.19 -24.34
CA GLY A 264 -37.51 14.71 -24.60
C GLY A 264 -37.52 15.70 -25.77
N ASN A 265 -38.39 16.72 -25.69
CA ASN A 265 -38.66 17.65 -26.80
C ASN A 265 -37.58 18.75 -27.00
N LYS A 266 -36.35 18.58 -26.49
CA LYS A 266 -35.27 19.57 -26.70
C LYS A 266 -34.71 19.46 -28.11
N LYS A 267 -34.42 20.60 -28.74
CA LYS A 267 -33.90 20.64 -30.12
C LYS A 267 -32.39 20.34 -30.16
N ALA A 268 -31.88 19.87 -31.29
CA ALA A 268 -30.45 19.76 -31.50
C ALA A 268 -29.79 21.16 -31.50
N CYS A 269 -28.60 21.30 -30.92
CA CYS A 269 -27.87 22.57 -30.99
C CYS A 269 -27.38 22.84 -32.41
N SER A 270 -27.66 24.02 -32.95
CA SER A 270 -27.27 24.43 -34.30
C SER A 270 -25.77 24.31 -34.61
N ARG A 271 -24.88 24.44 -33.62
CA ARG A 271 -23.41 24.38 -33.81
C ARG A 271 -22.82 22.98 -33.85
N CYS A 272 -23.45 21.98 -33.23
CA CYS A 272 -22.88 20.63 -33.10
C CYS A 272 -23.86 19.49 -33.39
N GLY A 273 -25.14 19.78 -33.55
CA GLY A 273 -26.20 18.84 -33.94
C GLY A 273 -26.85 19.21 -35.27
N GLY A 274 -26.28 20.15 -36.03
CA GLY A 274 -26.60 20.37 -37.44
C GLY A 274 -25.97 19.28 -38.29
N LYS A 275 -26.76 18.25 -38.60
CA LYS A 275 -26.65 17.41 -39.80
C LYS A 275 -27.94 17.59 -40.58
#